data_AF-A0A553AD75-F1
#
_entry.id   AF-A0A553AD75-F1
#
_cell.length_a   1.000
_cell.length_b   1.000
_cell.length_c   1.000
_cell.angle_alpha   90.00
_cell.angle_beta   90.00
_cell.angle_gamma   90.00
#
_symmetry.space_group_name_H-M   'P 1'
#
loop_
_entity.id
_entity.type
_entity.pdbx_description
1 polymer ?
#
loop_
_entity_poly.entity_id
_entity_poly.type
_entity_poly.pdbx_seq_one_letter_code
_entity_poly.pdbx_strand_id
1 'polypeptide(L)'
;MKKILLLLALTTFTINAQQKFDFPLNENGQIIFTEVVSAEGKTKDDLYNNSKMFFVNIYKVTQDKLKQNKEASSVSDTQYSFMTIKANGSEVKVKLFYNIAILSKDGKYKYEIKNILIKMDSEIPLEKMFDKLASEKVATKPKLMETLKAYYAAINAEVETIKSNIKQEMAKSGAAKSDW
;
A
#
# COMPACT_ATOMS: atom_id res chain seq x y z
N MET A 1 18.32 -57.80 30.52
CA MET A 1 19.37 -57.41 29.55
C MET A 1 18.72 -57.05 28.23
N LYS A 2 19.16 -55.92 27.63
CA LYS A 2 18.97 -55.48 26.22
C LYS A 2 17.51 -55.09 25.85
N LYS A 3 17.09 -53.83 26.07
CA LYS A 3 17.23 -52.66 25.18
C LYS A 3 17.01 -52.99 23.69
N ILE A 4 15.78 -52.79 23.21
CA ILE A 4 15.51 -52.43 21.82
C ILE A 4 14.72 -51.12 21.86
N LEU A 5 15.46 -50.01 21.72
CA LEU A 5 14.94 -48.73 21.27
C LEU A 5 14.70 -48.88 19.77
N LEU A 6 13.45 -48.79 19.30
CA LEU A 6 13.18 -48.54 17.90
C LEU A 6 13.03 -47.03 17.69
N LEU A 7 13.95 -46.52 16.89
CA LEU A 7 14.19 -45.14 16.53
C LEU A 7 12.96 -44.54 15.84
N LEU A 8 12.20 -43.67 16.53
CA LEU A 8 11.30 -42.72 15.85
C LEU A 8 12.19 -41.68 15.17
N ALA A 9 12.50 -41.90 13.89
CA ALA A 9 13.05 -40.87 13.03
C ALA A 9 11.96 -39.81 12.80
N LEU A 10 11.91 -38.81 13.68
CA LEU A 10 11.27 -37.53 13.41
C LEU A 10 12.00 -36.89 12.23
N THR A 11 11.56 -37.19 11.02
CA THR A 11 11.79 -36.32 9.87
C THR A 11 11.00 -35.05 10.13
N THR A 12 11.61 -34.10 10.83
CA THR A 12 11.17 -32.71 10.80
C THR A 12 11.34 -32.25 9.35
N PHE A 13 10.28 -32.36 8.57
CA PHE A 13 10.15 -31.57 7.36
C PHE A 13 10.24 -30.11 7.79
N THR A 14 11.44 -29.53 7.68
CA THR A 14 11.63 -28.11 7.65
C THR A 14 10.96 -27.63 6.38
N ILE A 15 9.65 -27.37 6.46
CA ILE A 15 8.93 -26.55 5.49
C ILE A 15 9.54 -25.16 5.63
N ASN A 16 10.68 -24.95 4.97
CA ASN A 16 11.09 -23.61 4.57
C ASN A 16 10.07 -23.19 3.50
N ALA A 17 8.88 -22.78 3.94
CA ALA A 17 7.97 -22.04 3.11
C ALA A 17 8.77 -20.78 2.70
N GLN A 18 9.25 -20.76 1.46
CA GLN A 18 9.81 -19.55 0.88
C GLN A 18 8.70 -18.51 0.98
N GLN A 19 8.90 -17.54 1.88
CA GLN A 19 7.91 -16.50 2.12
C GLN A 19 7.82 -15.68 0.83
N LYS A 20 6.69 -15.82 0.12
CA LYS A 20 6.39 -15.07 -1.09
C LYS A 20 5.95 -13.66 -0.68
N PHE A 21 6.50 -12.65 -1.33
CA PHE A 21 6.02 -11.28 -1.24
C PHE A 21 4.88 -11.14 -2.25
N ASP A 22 3.65 -11.01 -1.75
CA ASP A 22 2.45 -11.07 -2.60
C ASP A 22 1.79 -9.70 -2.65
N PHE A 23 2.10 -8.95 -3.70
CA PHE A 23 1.46 -7.67 -3.96
C PHE A 23 0.30 -7.86 -4.95
N PRO A 24 -0.82 -7.13 -4.80
CA PRO A 24 -1.88 -7.14 -5.80
C PRO A 24 -1.37 -6.52 -7.11
N LEU A 25 -1.55 -7.25 -8.21
CA LEU A 25 -1.13 -6.84 -9.55
C LEU A 25 -2.36 -6.57 -10.44
N ASN A 26 -2.24 -5.60 -11.36
CA ASN A 26 -3.20 -5.47 -12.46
C ASN A 26 -2.87 -6.41 -13.63
N GLU A 27 -3.69 -6.35 -14.68
CA GLU A 27 -3.52 -7.12 -15.92
C GLU A 27 -2.17 -6.88 -16.62
N ASN A 28 -1.53 -5.73 -16.37
CA ASN A 28 -0.22 -5.36 -16.91
C ASN A 28 0.95 -5.75 -15.99
N GLY A 29 0.68 -6.45 -14.89
CA GLY A 29 1.70 -6.82 -13.90
C GLY A 29 2.18 -5.68 -13.00
N GLN A 30 1.47 -4.55 -12.96
CA GLN A 30 1.81 -3.41 -12.11
C GLN A 30 1.18 -3.56 -10.73
N ILE A 31 1.89 -3.18 -9.69
CA ILE A 31 1.38 -3.21 -8.33
C ILE A 31 0.31 -2.12 -8.16
N ILE A 32 -0.90 -2.54 -7.80
CA ILE A 32 -2.04 -1.66 -7.54
C ILE A 32 -2.88 -2.17 -6.38
N PHE A 33 -3.09 -1.30 -5.40
CA PHE A 33 -4.06 -1.57 -4.34
C PHE A 33 -5.36 -0.85 -4.68
N THR A 34 -6.44 -1.61 -4.80
CA THR A 34 -7.74 -1.05 -5.16
C THR A 34 -8.87 -1.76 -4.43
N GLU A 35 -9.91 -1.01 -4.11
CA GLU A 35 -11.14 -1.52 -3.50
C GLU A 35 -12.31 -0.63 -3.96
N VAL A 36 -13.47 -1.24 -4.18
CA VAL A 36 -14.74 -0.53 -4.30
C VAL A 36 -15.43 -0.63 -2.94
N VAL A 37 -15.69 0.52 -2.33
CA VAL A 37 -16.26 0.62 -0.99
C VAL A 37 -17.68 1.17 -1.08
N SER A 38 -18.63 0.47 -0.46
CA SER A 38 -20.00 0.95 -0.28
C SER A 38 -20.04 2.12 0.70
N ALA A 39 -20.81 3.14 0.35
CA ALA A 39 -21.01 4.36 1.12
C ALA A 39 -22.50 4.74 1.09
N GLU A 40 -23.34 3.88 1.67
CA GLU A 40 -24.80 4.05 1.66
C GLU A 40 -25.22 5.42 2.19
N GLY A 41 -26.21 6.02 1.53
CA GLY A 41 -26.71 7.36 1.88
C GLY A 41 -25.80 8.52 1.45
N LYS A 42 -24.66 8.28 0.80
CA LYS A 42 -23.81 9.34 0.23
C LYS A 42 -24.09 9.56 -1.24
N THR A 43 -24.21 10.81 -1.64
CA THR A 43 -24.28 11.17 -3.06
C THR A 43 -22.87 11.16 -3.67
N LYS A 44 -22.80 11.05 -4.99
CA LYS A 44 -21.57 11.23 -5.77
C LYS A 44 -20.86 12.54 -5.42
N ASP A 45 -21.61 13.63 -5.26
CA ASP A 45 -21.06 14.96 -4.97
C ASP A 45 -20.48 15.04 -3.56
N ASP A 46 -21.12 14.40 -2.57
CA ASP A 46 -20.57 14.27 -1.21
C ASP A 46 -19.22 13.55 -1.25
N LEU A 47 -19.17 12.40 -1.93
CA LEU A 47 -17.97 11.58 -2.03
C LEU A 47 -16.87 12.28 -2.84
N TYR A 48 -17.23 12.99 -3.90
CA TYR A 48 -16.29 13.80 -4.68
C TYR A 48 -15.68 14.93 -3.84
N ASN A 49 -16.51 15.62 -3.04
CA ASN A 49 -16.03 16.65 -2.12
C ASN A 49 -15.15 16.06 -1.01
N ASN A 50 -15.55 14.95 -0.40
CA ASN A 50 -14.76 14.24 0.60
C ASN A 50 -13.41 13.76 0.02
N SER A 51 -13.38 13.35 -1.25
CA SER A 51 -12.14 12.99 -1.95
C SER A 51 -11.17 14.16 -2.05
N LYS A 52 -11.65 15.39 -2.35
CA LYS A 52 -10.80 16.59 -2.31
C LYS A 52 -10.30 16.86 -0.89
N MET A 53 -11.20 16.77 0.09
CA MET A 53 -10.86 17.02 1.49
C MET A 53 -9.87 16.00 2.05
N PHE A 54 -9.85 14.77 1.55
CA PHE A 54 -8.83 13.78 1.89
C PHE A 54 -7.43 14.31 1.57
N PHE A 55 -7.21 14.80 0.35
CA PHE A 55 -5.90 15.35 -0.02
C PHE A 55 -5.55 16.64 0.75
N VAL A 56 -6.53 17.50 0.99
CA VAL A 56 -6.34 18.73 1.78
C VAL A 56 -5.99 18.40 3.23
N ASN A 57 -6.73 17.50 3.86
CA ASN A 57 -6.61 17.24 5.29
C ASN A 57 -5.40 16.37 5.61
N ILE A 58 -5.15 15.33 4.79
CA ILE A 58 -4.07 14.37 5.03
C ILE A 58 -2.74 14.86 4.46
N TYR A 59 -2.74 15.41 3.25
CA TYR A 59 -1.51 15.77 2.53
C TYR A 59 -1.25 17.28 2.44
N LYS A 60 -2.15 18.11 2.99
CA LYS A 60 -2.04 19.58 2.96
C LYS A 60 -1.91 20.14 1.54
N VAL A 61 -2.48 19.45 0.56
CA VAL A 61 -2.56 19.92 -0.82
C VAL A 61 -3.67 20.95 -0.92
N THR A 62 -3.41 22.07 -1.57
CA THR A 62 -4.43 23.09 -1.83
C THR A 62 -5.37 22.61 -2.95
N GLN A 63 -6.67 22.90 -2.85
CA GLN A 63 -7.67 22.33 -3.78
C GLN A 63 -7.41 22.68 -5.26
N ASP A 64 -6.81 23.84 -5.52
CA ASP A 64 -6.41 24.33 -6.85
C ASP A 64 -5.32 23.47 -7.51
N LYS A 65 -4.52 22.74 -6.73
CA LYS A 65 -3.44 21.88 -7.23
C LYS A 65 -3.86 20.44 -7.47
N LEU A 66 -5.06 20.05 -7.03
CA LEU A 66 -5.56 18.70 -7.18
C LEU A 66 -5.89 18.39 -8.64
N LYS A 67 -5.47 17.22 -9.13
CA LYS A 67 -5.88 16.74 -10.45
C LYS A 67 -7.31 16.23 -10.36
N GLN A 68 -8.23 16.97 -10.96
CA GLN A 68 -9.66 16.72 -10.93
C GLN A 68 -10.16 16.34 -12.32
N ASN A 69 -10.95 15.27 -12.42
CA ASN A 69 -11.73 14.94 -13.60
C ASN A 69 -13.22 14.98 -13.22
N LYS A 70 -13.90 16.07 -13.61
CA LYS A 70 -15.32 16.29 -13.29
C LYS A 70 -16.23 15.27 -13.97
N GLU A 71 -15.92 14.88 -15.21
CA GLU A 71 -16.71 13.91 -15.97
C GLU A 71 -16.67 12.52 -15.33
N ALA A 72 -15.48 12.08 -14.94
CA ALA A 72 -15.28 10.82 -14.23
C ALA A 72 -15.58 10.91 -12.71
N SER A 73 -15.90 12.11 -12.21
CA SER A 73 -16.05 12.40 -10.77
C SER A 73 -14.89 11.83 -9.95
N SER A 74 -13.66 12.13 -10.37
CA SER A 74 -12.45 11.62 -9.75
C SER A 74 -11.47 12.71 -9.34
N VAL A 75 -10.74 12.43 -8.25
CA VAL A 75 -9.66 13.27 -7.73
C VAL A 75 -8.42 12.40 -7.58
N SER A 76 -7.27 12.89 -8.03
CA SER A 76 -6.01 12.16 -7.93
C SER A 76 -4.83 13.08 -7.65
N ASP A 77 -3.79 12.52 -7.03
CA ASP A 77 -2.51 13.21 -6.87
C ASP A 77 -1.33 12.26 -6.65
N THR A 78 -0.11 12.76 -6.85
CA THR A 78 1.13 12.11 -6.43
C THR A 78 1.48 12.57 -5.02
N GLN A 79 1.62 11.63 -4.11
CA GLN A 79 1.93 11.89 -2.70
C GLN A 79 3.16 11.11 -2.26
N TYR A 80 3.62 11.45 -1.06
CA TYR A 80 4.67 10.67 -0.40
C TYR A 80 4.42 10.57 1.09
N SER A 81 5.02 9.55 1.69
CA SER A 81 5.18 9.43 3.13
C SER A 81 6.58 8.93 3.46
N PHE A 82 6.90 8.93 4.74
CA PHE A 82 8.12 8.34 5.25
C PHE A 82 7.79 7.10 6.05
N MET A 83 8.41 5.98 5.70
CA MET A 83 8.34 4.74 6.43
C MET A 83 9.68 4.49 7.14
N THR A 84 9.62 3.76 8.25
CA THR A 84 10.82 3.33 8.99
C THR A 84 11.09 1.86 8.71
N ILE A 85 12.27 1.55 8.19
CA ILE A 85 12.72 0.20 7.92
C ILE A 85 13.66 -0.24 9.03
N LYS A 86 13.26 -1.29 9.76
CA LYS A 86 14.05 -1.90 10.84
C LYS A 86 14.53 -3.28 10.39
N ALA A 87 15.82 -3.42 10.11
CA ALA A 87 16.41 -4.68 9.68
C ALA A 87 17.90 -4.74 10.02
N ASN A 88 18.40 -5.93 10.34
CA ASN A 88 19.82 -6.19 10.62
C ASN A 88 20.40 -5.29 11.72
N GLY A 89 19.60 -4.99 12.75
CA GLY A 89 19.98 -4.07 13.84
C GLY A 89 20.10 -2.59 13.43
N SER A 90 19.70 -2.23 12.21
CA SER A 90 19.68 -0.86 11.71
C SER A 90 18.25 -0.35 11.54
N GLU A 91 18.07 0.95 11.73
CA GLU A 91 16.82 1.66 11.50
C GLU A 91 17.05 2.79 10.50
N VAL A 92 16.32 2.76 9.38
CA VAL A 92 16.47 3.72 8.29
C VAL A 92 15.12 4.32 7.92
N LYS A 93 15.05 5.64 7.82
CA LYS A 93 13.88 6.36 7.32
C LYS A 93 13.93 6.41 5.79
N VAL A 94 12.89 5.91 5.14
CA VAL A 94 12.80 5.79 3.69
C VAL A 94 11.57 6.54 3.19
N LYS A 95 11.71 7.26 2.08
CA LYS A 95 10.59 7.99 1.46
C LYS A 95 9.91 7.10 0.43
N LEU A 96 8.59 6.96 0.56
CA LEU A 96 7.72 6.20 -0.34
C LEU A 96 6.87 7.20 -1.13
N PHE A 97 6.96 7.19 -2.45
CA PHE A 97 6.08 7.94 -3.34
C PHE A 97 5.01 7.02 -3.92
N TYR A 98 3.83 7.57 -4.18
CA TYR A 98 2.70 6.82 -4.73
C TYR A 98 1.68 7.76 -5.38
N ASN A 99 0.87 7.21 -6.28
CA ASN A 99 -0.32 7.88 -6.80
C ASN A 99 -1.57 7.36 -6.11
N ILE A 100 -2.40 8.28 -5.65
CA ILE A 100 -3.75 7.98 -5.17
C ILE A 100 -4.75 8.55 -6.16
N ALA A 101 -5.73 7.75 -6.55
CA ALA A 101 -6.92 8.21 -7.27
C ALA A 101 -8.18 7.71 -6.55
N ILE A 102 -9.18 8.58 -6.41
CA ILE A 102 -10.47 8.25 -5.82
C ILE A 102 -11.55 8.62 -6.84
N LEU A 103 -12.41 7.67 -7.18
CA LEU A 103 -13.52 7.82 -8.12
C LEU A 103 -14.84 7.67 -7.35
N SER A 104 -15.73 8.64 -7.52
CA SER A 104 -16.98 8.72 -6.78
C SER A 104 -18.18 8.37 -7.65
N LYS A 105 -19.12 7.60 -7.09
CA LYS A 105 -20.45 7.30 -7.65
C LYS A 105 -21.48 7.37 -6.52
N ASP A 106 -22.76 7.43 -6.86
CA ASP A 106 -23.80 7.38 -5.82
C ASP A 106 -23.68 6.08 -5.02
N GLY A 107 -23.66 6.22 -3.69
CA GLY A 107 -23.61 5.11 -2.75
C GLY A 107 -22.29 4.33 -2.71
N LYS A 108 -21.25 4.72 -3.46
CA LYS A 108 -19.96 4.00 -3.47
C LYS A 108 -18.81 4.81 -4.05
N TYR A 109 -17.60 4.43 -3.68
CA TYR A 109 -16.38 4.97 -4.29
C TYR A 109 -15.37 3.86 -4.57
N LYS A 110 -14.46 4.12 -5.50
CA LYS A 110 -13.28 3.27 -5.76
C LYS A 110 -12.04 4.07 -5.45
N TYR A 111 -11.07 3.48 -4.77
CA TYR A 111 -9.73 4.05 -4.69
C TYR A 111 -8.70 3.18 -5.40
N GLU A 112 -7.63 3.81 -5.85
CA GLU A 112 -6.45 3.18 -6.45
C GLU A 112 -5.19 3.80 -5.84
N ILE A 113 -4.31 2.95 -5.30
CA ILE A 113 -2.96 3.33 -4.86
C ILE A 113 -1.99 2.56 -5.75
N LYS A 114 -1.23 3.29 -6.59
CA LYS A 114 -0.38 2.71 -7.64
C LYS A 114 0.89 3.52 -7.88
N ASN A 115 1.74 3.07 -8.79
CA ASN A 115 3.01 3.73 -9.15
C ASN A 115 3.87 3.99 -7.91
N ILE A 116 4.06 2.94 -7.11
CA ILE A 116 4.75 3.03 -5.83
C ILE A 116 6.26 3.02 -6.09
N LEU A 117 6.96 4.05 -5.61
CA LEU A 117 8.39 4.25 -5.79
C LEU A 117 9.05 4.42 -4.43
N ILE A 118 10.19 3.77 -4.22
CA ILE A 118 11.04 4.00 -3.05
C ILE A 118 12.18 4.93 -3.43
N LYS A 119 12.40 5.97 -2.62
CA LYS A 119 13.55 6.87 -2.78
C LYS A 119 14.70 6.43 -1.89
N MET A 120 15.76 5.96 -2.54
CA MET A 120 17.10 5.82 -1.97
C MET A 120 18.00 6.86 -2.65
N ASP A 121 19.15 6.44 -3.19
CA ASP A 121 19.97 7.27 -4.09
C ASP A 121 19.23 7.62 -5.40
N SER A 122 18.27 6.77 -5.80
CA SER A 122 17.39 6.97 -6.95
C SER A 122 15.96 6.52 -6.61
N GLU A 123 15.01 6.82 -7.50
CA GLU A 123 13.63 6.33 -7.40
C GLU A 123 13.53 4.95 -8.04
N ILE A 124 13.13 3.97 -7.24
CA ILE A 124 13.05 2.57 -7.65
C ILE A 124 11.58 2.14 -7.59
N PRO A 125 10.96 1.77 -8.73
CA PRO A 125 9.64 1.15 -8.74
C PRO A 125 9.59 -0.11 -7.89
N LEU A 126 8.49 -0.30 -7.19
CA LEU A 126 8.31 -1.42 -6.28
C LEU A 126 8.40 -2.76 -7.01
N GLU A 127 7.86 -2.85 -8.22
CA GLU A 127 7.97 -3.99 -9.12
C GLU A 127 9.44 -4.33 -9.36
N LYS A 128 10.24 -3.33 -9.75
CA LYS A 128 11.68 -3.52 -10.00
C LYS A 128 12.44 -3.90 -8.73
N MET A 129 12.06 -3.35 -7.58
CA MET A 129 12.65 -3.72 -6.31
C MET A 129 12.42 -5.20 -6.05
N PHE A 130 11.18 -5.69 -6.12
CA PHE A 130 10.83 -7.07 -5.77
C PHE A 130 11.13 -8.10 -6.88
N ASP A 131 11.11 -7.73 -8.16
CA ASP A 131 11.50 -8.60 -9.29
C ASP A 131 13.00 -8.92 -9.29
N LYS A 132 13.85 -7.93 -8.97
CA LYS A 132 15.30 -8.12 -8.78
C LYS A 132 15.61 -9.12 -7.64
N LEU A 133 14.63 -9.42 -6.81
CA LEU A 133 14.76 -10.22 -5.60
C LEU A 133 14.09 -11.60 -5.75
N ALA A 134 13.06 -11.70 -6.58
CA ALA A 134 12.50 -12.97 -7.05
C ALA A 134 13.48 -13.73 -7.96
N SER A 135 14.38 -13.02 -8.65
CA SER A 135 15.49 -13.61 -9.41
C SER A 135 16.66 -14.04 -8.50
N GLU A 136 16.53 -15.25 -7.96
CA GLU A 136 17.61 -16.25 -7.73
C GLU A 136 18.60 -16.13 -6.54
N LYS A 137 18.66 -15.07 -5.71
CA LYS A 137 19.73 -15.00 -4.65
C LYS A 137 19.31 -14.60 -3.23
N VAL A 138 18.02 -14.49 -2.92
CA VAL A 138 17.57 -14.07 -1.58
C VAL A 138 17.57 -15.22 -0.57
N ALA A 139 17.24 -16.45 -0.99
CA ALA A 139 17.24 -17.62 -0.10
C ALA A 139 18.63 -17.95 0.48
N THR A 140 19.70 -17.54 -0.21
CA THR A 140 21.09 -17.75 0.22
C THR A 140 21.70 -16.54 0.94
N LYS A 141 20.93 -15.45 1.14
CA LYS A 141 21.37 -14.20 1.78
C LYS A 141 20.39 -13.77 2.88
N PRO A 142 20.50 -14.31 4.11
CA PRO A 142 19.51 -14.11 5.18
C PRO A 142 19.32 -12.64 5.55
N LYS A 143 20.39 -11.85 5.61
CA LYS A 143 20.32 -10.41 5.88
C LYS A 143 19.54 -9.63 4.83
N LEU A 144 19.67 -10.02 3.56
CA LEU A 144 18.90 -9.41 2.48
C LEU A 144 17.42 -9.77 2.64
N MET A 145 17.10 -11.04 2.88
CA MET A 145 15.73 -11.49 3.11
C MET A 145 15.06 -10.72 4.27
N GLU A 146 15.77 -10.53 5.38
CA GLU A 146 15.28 -9.76 6.53
C GLU A 146 14.95 -8.31 6.15
N THR A 147 15.85 -7.65 5.42
CA THR A 147 15.62 -6.30 4.90
C THR A 147 14.37 -6.24 4.04
N LEU A 148 14.17 -7.20 3.14
CA LEU A 148 12.99 -7.22 2.26
C LEU A 148 11.69 -7.47 3.01
N LYS A 149 11.71 -8.33 4.02
CA LYS A 149 10.57 -8.51 4.91
C LYS A 149 10.22 -7.22 5.63
N ALA A 150 11.22 -6.47 6.08
CA ALA A 150 11.00 -5.16 6.70
C ALA A 150 10.39 -4.16 5.71
N TYR A 151 10.88 -4.10 4.46
CA TYR A 151 10.28 -3.27 3.42
C TYR A 151 8.84 -3.68 3.11
N TYR A 152 8.60 -4.97 2.87
CA TYR A 152 7.27 -5.48 2.58
C TYR A 152 6.27 -5.18 3.70
N ALA A 153 6.66 -5.39 4.96
CA ALA A 153 5.84 -5.09 6.11
C ALA A 153 5.54 -3.59 6.23
N ALA A 154 6.57 -2.74 6.09
CA ALA A 154 6.43 -1.29 6.20
C ALA A 154 5.53 -0.71 5.09
N ILE A 155 5.69 -1.19 3.85
CA ILE A 155 4.88 -0.74 2.70
C ILE A 155 3.41 -1.14 2.90
N ASN A 156 3.13 -2.38 3.30
CA ASN A 156 1.76 -2.79 3.54
C ASN A 156 1.13 -2.02 4.72
N ALA A 157 1.88 -1.78 5.80
CA ALA A 157 1.38 -0.98 6.92
C ALA A 157 1.05 0.47 6.49
N GLU A 158 1.91 1.07 5.66
CA GLU A 158 1.67 2.40 5.11
C GLU A 158 0.44 2.42 4.18
N VAL A 159 0.32 1.44 3.30
CA VAL A 159 -0.85 1.30 2.41
C VAL A 159 -2.14 1.13 3.21
N GLU A 160 -2.15 0.32 4.27
CA GLU A 160 -3.31 0.17 5.15
C GLU A 160 -3.66 1.49 5.88
N THR A 161 -2.65 2.27 6.25
CA THR A 161 -2.85 3.61 6.83
C THR A 161 -3.52 4.54 5.83
N ILE A 162 -3.06 4.55 4.58
CA ILE A 162 -3.66 5.34 3.49
C ILE A 162 -5.11 4.90 3.27
N LYS A 163 -5.38 3.60 3.16
CA LYS A 163 -6.74 3.05 3.00
C LYS A 163 -7.66 3.46 4.13
N SER A 164 -7.18 3.38 5.38
CA SER A 164 -7.91 3.81 6.56
C SER A 164 -8.25 5.29 6.50
N ASN A 165 -7.27 6.15 6.17
CA ASN A 165 -7.48 7.60 6.06
C ASN A 165 -8.49 7.95 4.96
N ILE A 166 -8.43 7.25 3.81
CA ILE A 166 -9.46 7.39 2.76
C ILE A 166 -10.82 7.02 3.33
N LYS A 167 -10.98 5.83 3.93
CA LYS A 167 -12.27 5.36 4.49
C LYS A 167 -12.83 6.33 5.54
N GLN A 168 -11.98 6.84 6.43
CA GLN A 168 -12.37 7.82 7.44
C GLN A 168 -12.87 9.13 6.82
N GLU A 169 -12.16 9.68 5.83
CA GLU A 169 -12.59 10.91 5.19
C GLU A 169 -13.89 10.72 4.40
N MET A 170 -14.01 9.61 3.66
CA MET A 170 -15.20 9.33 2.86
C MET A 170 -16.45 9.10 3.71
N ALA A 171 -16.31 8.63 4.95
CA ALA A 171 -17.41 8.46 5.89
C ALA A 171 -17.97 9.78 6.44
N LYS A 172 -17.19 10.86 6.45
CA LYS A 172 -17.63 12.17 6.99
C LYS A 172 -18.88 12.66 6.28
N SER A 173 -19.83 13.22 7.04
CA SER A 173 -20.96 13.96 6.46
C SER A 173 -20.43 14.96 5.45
N GLY A 174 -21.09 15.06 4.27
CA GLY A 174 -20.68 15.99 3.24
C GLY A 174 -20.48 17.36 3.90
N ALA A 175 -19.33 17.99 3.63
CA ALA A 175 -19.09 19.33 4.14
C ALA A 175 -20.30 20.17 3.73
N ALA A 176 -20.98 20.78 4.71
CA ALA A 176 -22.01 21.77 4.42
C ALA A 176 -21.43 22.70 3.36
N LYS A 177 -22.21 22.97 2.29
CA LYS A 177 -21.82 23.92 1.25
C LYS A 177 -21.21 25.12 1.97
N SER A 178 -19.91 25.30 1.80
CA SER A 178 -19.24 26.45 2.36
C SER A 178 -19.80 27.61 1.59
N ASP A 179 -20.77 28.30 2.18
CA ASP A 179 -21.25 29.59 1.71
C ASP A 179 -20.08 30.57 1.87
N TRP A 180 -19.24 30.65 0.85
CA TRP A 180 -18.25 31.71 0.67
C TRP A 180 -18.27 32.17 -0.78
#